data_AF-A0AB73GEH2-F1
#
_entry.id   AF-A0AB73GEH2-F1
#
_cell.length_a   1.000
_cell.length_b   1.000
_cell.length_c   1.000
_cell.angle_alpha   90.00
_cell.angle_beta   90.00
_cell.angle_gamma   90.00
#
_symmetry.space_group_name_H-M   'P 1'
#
loop_
_entity.id
_entity.type
_entity.pdbx_description
1 polymer ?
#
loop_
_entity_poly.entity_id
_entity_poly.type
_entity_poly.pdbx_seq_one_letter_code
_entity_poly.pdbx_strand_id
1 'polypeptide(L)'
;MQTEIDSQVTAESQARVSGDASTLSSANNYTDNQVTAESQARVSGDASTLSSANKYTDNQVTAESQARISGDASTLSSANKYTNDVFSNYYSDSERRLKTMDNKINRLSNRMNAAIASSTAIASIPYVAENNFSFGVGVGNYKNGNAMAVGTQYKTSTNTNVRLNVAWDSSGNSTSGAGFSAGW
;
A
#
# COMPACT_ATOMS: atom_id res chain seq x y z
N MET A 1 121.83 -6.77 4.36
CA MET A 1 121.09 -5.49 4.40
C MET A 1 120.18 -5.34 3.17
N GLN A 2 120.67 -5.24 1.93
CA GLN A 2 119.79 -5.05 0.76
C GLN A 2 118.78 -6.20 0.56
N THR A 3 119.23 -7.45 0.63
CA THR A 3 118.37 -8.65 0.49
C THR A 3 117.30 -8.76 1.57
N GLU A 4 117.56 -8.19 2.76
CA GLU A 4 116.64 -8.19 3.89
C GLU A 4 115.50 -7.18 3.67
N ILE A 5 115.83 -6.00 3.12
CA ILE A 5 114.88 -4.96 2.75
C ILE A 5 113.94 -5.47 1.65
N ASP A 6 114.47 -6.13 0.63
CA ASP A 6 113.65 -6.65 -0.48
C ASP A 6 112.67 -7.74 0.00
N SER A 7 113.11 -8.58 0.96
CA SER A 7 112.24 -9.57 1.61
C SER A 7 111.15 -8.91 2.46
N GLN A 8 111.47 -7.85 3.21
CA GLN A 8 110.49 -7.11 4.02
C GLN A 8 109.45 -6.39 3.15
N VAL A 9 109.87 -5.75 2.05
CA VAL A 9 108.97 -5.09 1.10
C VAL A 9 108.01 -6.09 0.45
N THR A 10 108.50 -7.28 0.10
CA THR A 10 107.66 -8.34 -0.47
C THR A 10 106.62 -8.86 0.52
N ALA A 11 107.04 -9.11 1.77
CA ALA A 11 106.13 -9.53 2.84
C ALA A 11 105.05 -8.48 3.12
N GLU A 12 105.43 -7.20 3.20
CA GLU A 12 104.50 -6.08 3.39
C GLU A 12 103.51 -5.97 2.21
N SER A 13 103.96 -6.15 0.97
CA SER A 13 103.08 -6.15 -0.20
C SER A 13 102.05 -7.28 -0.16
N GLN A 14 102.45 -8.49 0.24
CA GLN A 14 101.54 -9.63 0.36
C GLN A 14 100.54 -9.44 1.52
N ALA A 15 100.99 -8.85 2.63
CA ALA A 15 100.14 -8.49 3.76
C ALA A 15 99.08 -7.48 3.35
N ARG A 16 99.46 -6.43 2.60
CA ARG A 16 98.51 -5.44 2.07
C ARG A 16 97.46 -6.06 1.14
N VAL A 17 97.88 -6.87 0.16
CA VAL A 17 96.94 -7.56 -0.75
C VAL A 17 95.99 -8.48 0.00
N SER A 18 96.50 -9.23 0.99
CA SER A 18 95.67 -10.12 1.81
C SER A 18 94.68 -9.33 2.67
N GLY A 19 95.11 -8.19 3.22
CA GLY A 19 94.27 -7.25 3.96
C GLY A 19 93.14 -6.69 3.09
N ASP A 20 93.48 -6.17 1.91
CA ASP A 20 92.51 -5.62 0.96
C ASP A 20 91.47 -6.66 0.53
N ALA A 21 91.91 -7.90 0.24
CA ALA A 21 91.02 -9.00 -0.10
C ALA A 21 90.06 -9.37 1.06
N SER A 22 90.58 -9.38 2.29
CA SER A 22 89.78 -9.66 3.50
C SER A 22 88.74 -8.56 3.75
N THR A 23 89.14 -7.29 3.63
CA THR A 23 88.25 -6.14 3.77
C THR A 23 87.17 -6.14 2.69
N LEU A 24 87.52 -6.39 1.42
CA LEU A 24 86.55 -6.49 0.33
C LEU A 24 85.55 -7.63 0.54
N SER A 25 86.03 -8.82 0.94
CA SER A 25 85.16 -9.96 1.25
C SER A 25 84.20 -9.65 2.40
N SER A 26 84.70 -9.01 3.46
CA SER A 26 83.87 -8.61 4.61
C SER A 26 82.82 -7.55 4.21
N ALA A 27 83.22 -6.58 3.39
CA ALA A 27 82.31 -5.54 2.88
C ALA A 27 81.22 -6.13 1.98
N ASN A 28 81.58 -7.02 1.05
CA ASN A 28 80.62 -7.69 0.17
C ASN A 28 79.62 -8.53 0.98
N ASN A 29 80.11 -9.35 1.92
CA ASN A 29 79.22 -10.14 2.79
C ASN A 29 78.27 -9.25 3.60
N TYR A 30 78.76 -8.13 4.13
CA TYR A 30 77.91 -7.17 4.83
C TYR A 30 76.84 -6.59 3.91
N THR A 31 77.23 -6.11 2.72
CA THR A 31 76.29 -5.54 1.73
C THR A 31 75.26 -6.57 1.27
N ASP A 32 75.66 -7.80 0.94
CA ASP A 32 74.76 -8.85 0.48
C ASP A 32 73.74 -9.24 1.57
N ASN A 33 74.19 -9.33 2.82
CA ASN A 33 73.30 -9.58 3.97
C ASN A 33 72.30 -8.43 4.16
N GLN A 34 72.74 -7.18 4.06
CA GLN A 34 71.86 -6.02 4.20
C GLN A 34 70.83 -5.94 3.06
N VAL A 35 71.24 -6.20 1.81
CA VAL A 35 70.33 -6.23 0.66
C VAL A 35 69.31 -7.36 0.78
N THR A 36 69.74 -8.53 1.25
CA THR A 36 68.85 -9.67 1.49
C THR A 36 67.83 -9.36 2.59
N ALA A 37 68.28 -8.80 3.70
CA ALA A 37 67.40 -8.40 4.81
C ALA A 37 66.38 -7.34 4.38
N GLU A 38 66.81 -6.31 3.65
CA GLU A 38 65.93 -5.28 3.11
C GLU A 38 64.92 -5.86 2.11
N SER A 39 65.35 -6.76 1.21
CA SER A 39 64.43 -7.41 0.27
C SER A 39 63.37 -8.24 0.98
N GLN A 40 63.72 -8.97 2.04
CA GLN A 40 62.76 -9.73 2.84
C GLN A 40 61.80 -8.80 3.61
N ALA A 41 62.31 -7.70 4.17
CA ALA A 41 61.51 -6.70 4.86
C ALA A 41 60.48 -6.06 3.92
N ARG A 42 60.88 -5.69 2.70
CA ARG A 42 59.95 -5.15 1.68
C ARG A 42 58.87 -6.16 1.30
N VAL A 43 59.23 -7.40 0.99
CA VAL A 43 58.25 -8.45 0.63
C VAL A 43 57.25 -8.70 1.77
N SER A 44 57.74 -8.73 3.01
CA SER A 44 56.88 -8.87 4.20
C SER A 44 55.95 -7.66 4.38
N GLY A 45 56.46 -6.45 4.17
CA GLY A 45 55.69 -5.22 4.18
C GLY A 45 54.58 -5.21 3.13
N ASP A 46 54.93 -5.52 1.89
CA ASP A 46 53.98 -5.60 0.76
C ASP A 46 52.87 -6.62 1.02
N ALA A 47 53.23 -7.81 1.53
CA ALA A 47 52.26 -8.85 1.88
C ALA A 47 51.33 -8.40 3.01
N SER A 48 51.86 -7.72 4.04
CA SER A 48 51.08 -7.18 5.16
C SER A 48 50.09 -6.09 4.71
N THR A 49 50.56 -5.16 3.88
CA THR A 49 49.73 -4.10 3.31
C THR A 49 48.64 -4.66 2.40
N LEU A 50 48.96 -5.62 1.53
CA LEU A 50 47.98 -6.27 0.66
C LEU A 50 46.92 -7.02 1.47
N SER A 51 47.33 -7.78 2.48
CA SER A 51 46.41 -8.49 3.38
C SER A 51 45.49 -7.51 4.12
N SER A 52 46.03 -6.41 4.63
CA SER A 52 45.26 -5.36 5.30
C SER A 52 44.26 -4.69 4.35
N ALA A 53 44.67 -4.38 3.12
CA ALA A 53 43.82 -3.76 2.10
C ALA A 53 42.68 -4.69 1.66
N ASN A 54 42.97 -5.97 1.44
CA ASN A 54 41.95 -6.97 1.10
C ASN A 54 40.94 -7.13 2.23
N LYS A 55 41.41 -7.29 3.47
CA LYS A 55 40.53 -7.40 4.64
C LYS A 55 39.64 -6.17 4.83
N TYR A 56 40.19 -4.97 4.61
CA TYR A 56 39.39 -3.74 4.64
C TYR A 56 38.30 -3.76 3.57
N THR A 57 38.66 -4.12 2.33
CA THR A 57 37.73 -4.20 1.20
C THR A 57 36.64 -5.24 1.43
N ASP A 58 36.99 -6.45 1.87
CA ASP A 58 36.05 -7.53 2.17
C ASP A 58 35.05 -7.14 3.27
N ASN A 59 35.54 -6.46 4.31
CA ASN A 59 34.70 -5.95 5.38
C ASN A 59 33.71 -4.90 4.86
N GLN A 60 34.17 -3.95 4.03
CA GLN A 60 33.32 -2.92 3.44
C GLN A 60 32.26 -3.54 2.52
N VAL A 61 32.64 -4.51 1.67
CA VAL A 61 31.70 -5.23 0.78
C VAL A 61 30.66 -6.00 1.60
N THR A 62 31.09 -6.67 2.67
CA THR A 62 30.19 -7.41 3.56
C THR A 62 29.22 -6.46 4.26
N ALA A 63 29.70 -5.35 4.81
CA ALA A 63 28.87 -4.34 5.47
C ALA A 63 27.83 -3.74 4.51
N GLU A 64 28.24 -3.38 3.29
CA GLU A 64 27.36 -2.86 2.25
C GLU A 64 26.30 -3.89 1.82
N SER A 65 26.69 -5.16 1.66
CA SER A 65 25.76 -6.24 1.34
C SER A 65 24.67 -6.40 2.42
N GLN A 66 25.07 -6.39 3.70
CA GLN A 66 24.12 -6.46 4.81
C GLN A 66 23.23 -5.22 4.90
N ALA A 67 23.78 -4.03 4.66
CA ALA A 67 23.00 -2.79 4.62
C ALA A 67 21.94 -2.83 3.51
N ARG A 68 22.29 -3.31 2.32
CA ARG A 68 21.34 -3.50 1.20
C ARG A 68 20.24 -4.50 1.54
N ILE A 69 20.59 -5.69 2.06
CA ILE A 69 19.61 -6.71 2.47
C ILE A 69 18.63 -6.14 3.51
N SER A 70 19.14 -5.41 4.51
CA SER A 70 18.33 -4.76 5.54
C SER A 70 17.41 -3.68 4.96
N GLY A 71 17.93 -2.85 4.05
CA GLY A 71 17.16 -1.83 3.34
C GLY A 71 16.05 -2.41 2.48
N ASP A 72 16.33 -3.48 1.74
CA ASP A 72 15.36 -4.19 0.90
C ASP A 72 14.25 -4.81 1.75
N ALA A 73 14.61 -5.47 2.87
CA ALA A 73 13.64 -6.04 3.80
C ALA A 73 12.74 -4.96 4.42
N SER A 74 13.30 -3.81 4.79
CA SER A 74 12.54 -2.68 5.33
C SER A 74 11.57 -2.09 4.31
N THR A 75 12.03 -1.93 3.06
CA THR A 75 11.23 -1.41 1.96
C THR A 75 10.08 -2.36 1.62
N LEU A 76 10.35 -3.67 1.52
CA LEU A 76 9.35 -4.69 1.27
C LEU A 76 8.30 -4.75 2.39
N SER A 77 8.72 -4.69 3.65
CA SER A 77 7.82 -4.65 4.80
C SER A 77 6.91 -3.42 4.76
N SER A 78 7.47 -2.26 4.45
CA SER A 78 6.73 -0.99 4.33
C SER A 78 5.71 -1.03 3.19
N ALA A 79 6.09 -1.57 2.03
CA ALA A 79 5.21 -1.73 0.87
C ALA A 79 4.05 -2.70 1.15
N ASN A 80 4.34 -3.82 1.81
CA ASN A 80 3.31 -4.79 2.23
C ASN A 80 2.35 -4.16 3.24
N LYS A 81 2.86 -3.44 4.24
CA LYS A 81 2.03 -2.74 5.22
C LYS A 81 1.11 -1.73 4.53
N TYR A 82 1.65 -0.87 3.66
CA TYR A 82 0.86 0.10 2.91
C TYR A 82 -0.24 -0.57 2.09
N THR A 83 0.09 -1.63 1.35
CA THR A 83 -0.87 -2.38 0.54
C THR A 83 -1.98 -3.00 1.39
N ASN A 84 -1.63 -3.62 2.52
CA ASN A 84 -2.58 -4.19 3.45
C ASN A 84 -3.51 -3.13 4.07
N ASP A 85 -2.96 -1.98 4.45
CA ASP A 85 -3.74 -0.86 5.01
C ASP A 85 -4.75 -0.33 3.97
N VAL A 86 -4.31 -0.11 2.73
CA VAL A 86 -5.19 0.33 1.62
C VAL A 86 -6.29 -0.69 1.34
N PHE A 87 -5.93 -1.98 1.26
CA PHE A 87 -6.90 -3.04 0.99
C PHE A 87 -7.93 -3.17 2.12
N SER A 88 -7.48 -3.13 3.37
CA SER A 88 -8.35 -3.17 4.56
C SER A 88 -9.33 -2.00 4.60
N ASN A 89 -8.85 -0.79 4.28
CA ASN A 89 -9.69 0.40 4.20
C ASN A 89 -10.74 0.27 3.08
N TYR A 90 -10.34 -0.21 1.90
CA TYR A 90 -11.26 -0.42 0.78
C TYR A 90 -12.34 -1.47 1.09
N TYR A 91 -11.93 -2.58 1.71
CA TYR A 91 -12.85 -3.64 2.12
C TYR A 91 -13.87 -3.12 3.14
N SER A 92 -13.40 -2.36 4.14
CA SER A 92 -14.24 -1.76 5.17
C SER A 92 -15.21 -0.72 4.61
N ASP A 93 -14.78 0.15 3.69
CA ASP A 93 -15.67 1.12 3.04
C ASP A 93 -16.73 0.42 2.18
N SER A 94 -16.32 -0.61 1.44
CA SER A 94 -17.23 -1.42 0.62
C SER A 94 -18.29 -2.09 1.47
N GLU A 95 -17.92 -2.70 2.60
CA GLU A 95 -18.88 -3.34 3.51
C GLU A 95 -19.87 -2.33 4.11
N ARG A 96 -19.40 -1.13 4.49
CA ARG A 96 -20.27 -0.05 4.98
C ARG A 96 -21.24 0.42 3.91
N ARG A 97 -20.78 0.56 2.66
CA ARG A 97 -21.62 0.91 1.51
C ARG A 97 -22.65 -0.17 1.24
N LEU A 98 -22.27 -1.44 1.23
CA LEU A 98 -23.18 -2.57 1.02
C LEU A 98 -24.26 -2.62 2.12
N LYS A 99 -23.87 -2.54 3.40
CA LYS A 99 -24.84 -2.46 4.51
C LYS A 99 -25.78 -1.26 4.38
N THR A 100 -25.26 -0.12 3.92
CA THR A 100 -26.07 1.07 3.66
C THR A 100 -27.05 0.84 2.51
N MET A 101 -26.64 0.14 1.45
CA MET A 101 -27.50 -0.22 0.33
C MET A 101 -28.59 -1.20 0.76
N ASP A 102 -28.26 -2.24 1.53
CA ASP A 102 -29.24 -3.20 2.06
C ASP A 102 -30.32 -2.49 2.87
N ASN A 103 -29.92 -1.55 3.74
CA ASN A 103 -30.85 -0.73 4.51
C ASN A 103 -31.72 0.18 3.63
N LYS A 104 -31.14 0.78 2.58
CA LYS A 104 -31.90 1.62 1.62
C LYS A 104 -32.89 0.78 0.81
N ILE A 105 -32.49 -0.41 0.36
CA ILE A 105 -33.35 -1.34 -0.39
C ILE A 105 -34.50 -1.81 0.49
N ASN A 106 -34.24 -2.18 1.75
CA ASN A 106 -35.29 -2.57 2.68
C ASN A 106 -36.29 -1.44 2.95
N ARG A 107 -35.79 -0.21 3.15
CA ARG A 107 -36.65 0.97 3.29
C ARG A 107 -37.45 1.26 2.02
N LEU A 108 -36.84 1.14 0.85
CA LEU A 108 -37.54 1.32 -0.43
C LEU A 108 -38.64 0.28 -0.60
N SER A 109 -38.37 -0.99 -0.32
CA SER A 109 -39.34 -2.08 -0.38
C SER A 109 -40.55 -1.79 0.53
N ASN A 110 -40.31 -1.36 1.77
CA ASN A 110 -41.38 -1.00 2.71
C ASN A 110 -42.19 0.21 2.24
N ARG A 111 -41.52 1.27 1.78
CA ARG A 111 -42.19 2.48 1.25
C ARG A 111 -43.00 2.15 0.01
N MET A 112 -42.50 1.31 -0.88
CA MET A 112 -43.21 0.86 -2.07
C MET A 112 -44.43 0.02 -1.70
N ASN A 113 -44.32 -0.90 -0.74
CA ASN A 113 -45.47 -1.68 -0.29
C ASN A 113 -46.57 -0.77 0.30
N ALA A 114 -46.19 0.24 1.06
CA ALA A 114 -47.09 1.23 1.63
C ALA A 114 -47.73 2.15 0.56
N ALA A 115 -46.97 2.52 -0.48
CA ALA A 115 -47.49 3.26 -1.63
C ALA A 115 -48.50 2.45 -2.45
N ILE A 116 -48.26 1.16 -2.67
CA ILE A 116 -49.23 0.27 -3.34
C ILE A 116 -50.49 0.14 -2.47
N ALA A 117 -50.34 -0.02 -1.16
CA ALA A 117 -51.46 -0.03 -0.23
C ALA A 117 -52.29 1.28 -0.32
N SER A 118 -51.64 2.45 -0.48
CA SER A 118 -52.33 3.73 -0.72
C SER A 118 -53.13 3.72 -2.01
N SER A 119 -52.56 3.21 -3.10
CA SER A 119 -53.27 3.09 -4.37
C SER A 119 -54.47 2.15 -4.27
N THR A 120 -54.31 1.01 -3.60
CA THR A 120 -55.41 0.07 -3.30
C THR A 120 -56.49 0.74 -2.45
N ALA A 121 -56.10 1.52 -1.43
CA ALA A 121 -57.02 2.26 -0.57
C ALA A 121 -57.81 3.32 -1.36
N ILE A 122 -57.16 4.04 -2.27
CA ILE A 122 -57.84 5.02 -3.15
C ILE A 122 -58.80 4.31 -4.10
N ALA A 123 -58.38 3.17 -4.67
CA ALA A 123 -59.20 2.40 -5.60
C ALA A 123 -60.42 1.76 -4.93
N SER A 124 -60.35 1.47 -3.62
CA SER A 124 -61.44 0.88 -2.85
C SER A 124 -62.45 1.91 -2.32
N ILE A 125 -62.27 3.21 -2.58
CA ILE A 125 -63.21 4.26 -2.16
C ILE A 125 -64.54 4.11 -2.92
N PRO A 126 -65.68 3.89 -2.22
CA PRO A 126 -66.99 3.89 -2.85
C PRO A 126 -67.51 5.32 -3.08
N TYR A 127 -68.27 5.53 -4.17
CA TYR A 127 -68.96 6.80 -4.46
C TYR A 127 -70.42 6.52 -4.87
N VAL A 128 -71.34 7.36 -4.40
CA VAL A 128 -72.77 7.26 -4.72
C VAL A 128 -73.06 7.99 -6.03
N ALA A 129 -73.66 7.30 -7.00
CA ALA A 129 -73.85 7.80 -8.36
C ALA A 129 -75.00 8.82 -8.50
N GLU A 130 -75.98 8.81 -7.60
CA GLU A 130 -77.21 9.60 -7.73
C GLU A 130 -77.03 11.07 -7.28
N ASN A 131 -76.08 11.34 -6.38
CA ASN A 131 -75.86 12.68 -5.82
C ASN A 131 -74.78 13.47 -6.58
N ASN A 132 -74.94 14.80 -6.64
CA ASN A 132 -73.96 15.71 -7.27
C ASN A 132 -72.63 15.77 -6.51
N PHE A 133 -72.63 15.48 -5.21
CA PHE A 133 -71.44 15.39 -4.37
C PHE A 133 -71.46 14.08 -3.60
N SER A 134 -70.31 13.43 -3.49
CA SER A 134 -70.11 12.26 -2.63
C SER A 134 -68.72 12.27 -2.03
N PHE A 135 -68.58 11.74 -0.82
CA PHE A 135 -67.30 11.47 -0.18
C PHE A 135 -67.23 9.98 0.19
N GLY A 136 -66.03 9.45 0.26
CA GLY A 136 -65.80 8.07 0.66
C GLY A 136 -64.45 7.91 1.35
N VAL A 137 -64.33 6.80 2.05
CA VAL A 137 -63.11 6.37 2.72
C VAL A 137 -62.80 4.96 2.27
N GLY A 138 -61.53 4.68 1.99
CA GLY A 138 -61.05 3.37 1.60
C GLY A 138 -59.84 2.98 2.44
N VAL A 139 -59.63 1.69 2.60
CA VAL A 139 -58.44 1.13 3.22
C VAL A 139 -57.81 0.12 2.27
N GLY A 140 -56.50 0.00 2.33
CA GLY A 140 -55.73 -0.87 1.45
C GLY A 140 -54.58 -1.51 2.20
N ASN A 141 -54.29 -2.76 1.86
CA ASN A 141 -53.14 -3.50 2.35
C ASN A 141 -52.39 -4.08 1.14
N TYR A 142 -51.07 -4.12 1.24
CA TYR A 142 -50.22 -4.88 0.34
C TYR A 142 -48.94 -5.31 1.06
N LYS A 143 -48.70 -6.63 1.15
CA LYS A 143 -47.61 -7.22 1.95
C LYS A 143 -47.58 -6.63 3.37
N ASN A 144 -46.50 -5.99 3.78
CA ASN A 144 -46.34 -5.35 5.09
C ASN A 144 -46.74 -3.86 5.12
N GLY A 145 -47.29 -3.33 4.01
CA GLY A 145 -47.78 -1.96 3.90
C GLY A 145 -49.29 -1.88 4.10
N ASN A 146 -49.75 -0.86 4.83
CA ASN A 146 -51.16 -0.54 5.00
C ASN A 146 -51.39 0.94 4.71
N ALA A 147 -52.56 1.30 4.22
CA ALA A 147 -52.91 2.69 3.99
C ALA A 147 -54.40 2.94 4.15
N MET A 148 -54.73 4.20 4.42
CA MET A 148 -56.08 4.73 4.46
C MET A 148 -56.19 5.88 3.48
N ALA A 149 -57.28 5.94 2.75
CA ALA A 149 -57.56 6.96 1.76
C ALA A 149 -58.92 7.59 1.99
N VAL A 150 -59.03 8.86 1.65
CA VAL A 150 -60.26 9.63 1.61
C VAL A 150 -60.39 10.23 0.22
N GLY A 151 -61.61 10.33 -0.28
CA GLY A 151 -61.86 10.86 -1.60
C GLY A 151 -63.19 11.56 -1.68
N THR A 152 -63.26 12.52 -2.58
CA THR A 152 -64.49 13.22 -2.93
C THR A 152 -64.71 13.11 -4.43
N GLN A 153 -65.97 13.10 -4.82
CA GLN A 153 -66.41 13.13 -6.21
C GLN A 153 -67.48 14.20 -6.36
N TYR A 154 -67.37 14.96 -7.45
CA TYR A 154 -68.34 15.97 -7.85
C TYR A 154 -68.81 15.71 -9.29
N LYS A 155 -70.13 15.68 -9.52
CA LYS A 155 -70.73 15.55 -10.85
C LYS A 155 -70.97 16.95 -11.43
N THR A 156 -70.29 17.28 -12.52
CA THR A 156 -70.48 18.55 -13.22
C THR A 156 -71.73 18.51 -14.11
N SER A 157 -72.13 17.33 -14.58
CA SER A 157 -73.37 17.09 -15.34
C SER A 157 -73.83 15.63 -15.17
N THR A 158 -74.97 15.24 -15.74
CA THR A 158 -75.45 13.84 -15.73
C THR A 158 -74.42 12.86 -16.30
N ASN A 159 -73.57 13.35 -17.21
CA ASN A 159 -72.63 12.56 -17.99
C ASN A 159 -71.15 12.81 -17.64
N THR A 160 -70.83 13.70 -16.69
CA THR A 160 -69.45 14.07 -16.37
C THR A 160 -69.19 14.14 -14.87
N ASN A 161 -68.04 13.63 -14.41
CA ASN A 161 -67.62 13.73 -13.02
C ASN A 161 -66.12 14.03 -12.86
N VAL A 162 -65.78 14.56 -11.69
CA VAL A 162 -64.42 14.81 -11.22
C VAL A 162 -64.24 14.11 -9.87
N ARG A 163 -63.07 13.52 -9.63
CA ARG A 163 -62.67 12.89 -8.36
C ARG A 163 -61.39 13.48 -7.84
N LEU A 164 -61.28 13.62 -6.52
CA LEU A 164 -60.10 14.03 -5.78
C LEU A 164 -59.86 13.04 -4.65
N ASN A 165 -58.64 12.54 -4.50
CA ASN A 165 -58.28 11.50 -3.55
C ASN A 165 -56.99 11.87 -2.81
N VAL A 166 -56.93 11.52 -1.52
CA VAL A 166 -55.75 11.63 -0.67
C VAL A 166 -55.64 10.36 0.16
N ALA A 167 -54.42 9.84 0.35
CA ALA A 167 -54.14 8.67 1.17
C ALA A 167 -52.90 8.88 2.03
N TRP A 168 -52.87 8.17 3.16
CA TRP A 168 -51.74 8.11 4.08
C TRP A 168 -51.40 6.65 4.37
N ASP A 169 -50.11 6.33 4.36
CA ASP A 169 -49.62 4.97 4.51
C ASP A 169 -48.80 4.72 5.78
N SER A 170 -48.59 3.44 6.08
CA SER A 170 -47.85 2.95 7.25
C SER A 170 -46.34 3.25 7.21
N SER A 171 -45.82 3.75 6.09
CA SER A 171 -44.45 4.28 5.99
C SER A 171 -44.39 5.80 6.16
N GLY A 172 -45.52 6.44 6.51
CA GLY A 172 -45.63 7.88 6.73
C GLY A 172 -45.63 8.71 5.45
N ASN A 173 -45.82 8.11 4.28
CA ASN A 173 -46.00 8.89 3.05
C ASN A 173 -47.47 9.24 2.83
N SER A 174 -47.70 10.34 2.10
CA SER A 174 -49.02 10.76 1.65
C SER A 174 -49.07 10.68 0.14
N THR A 175 -50.15 10.13 -0.41
CA THR A 175 -50.42 10.04 -1.85
C THR A 175 -51.65 10.87 -2.18
N SER A 176 -51.68 11.57 -3.30
CA SER A 176 -52.87 12.28 -3.77
C SER A 176 -53.08 12.08 -5.26
N GLY A 177 -54.32 12.22 -5.72
CA GLY A 177 -54.66 12.05 -7.12
C GLY A 177 -55.98 12.71 -7.47
N ALA A 178 -56.15 13.05 -8.75
CA ALA A 178 -57.37 13.60 -9.30
C ALA A 178 -57.72 12.89 -10.61
N GLY A 179 -59.00 12.81 -10.94
CA GLY A 179 -59.46 12.18 -12.18
C GLY A 179 -60.74 12.83 -12.71
N PHE A 180 -60.98 12.70 -14.01
CA PHE A 180 -62.20 13.14 -14.69
C PHE A 180 -62.76 11.98 -15.50
N SER A 181 -64.08 11.88 -15.61
CA SER A 181 -64.72 10.95 -16.54
C SER A 181 -65.90 11.60 -17.25
N ALA A 182 -66.15 11.14 -18.47
CA ALA A 182 -67.30 11.50 -19.30
C ALA A 182 -67.89 10.23 -19.92
N GLY A 183 -69.21 10.07 -19.88
CA GLY A 183 -69.94 8.97 -20.52
C GLY A 183 -70.99 9.50 -21.47
N TRP A 184 -71.25 8.81 -22.58
CA TRP A 184 -72.27 9.17 -23.57
C TRP A 184 -73.26 8.03 -23.77
#